data_AF-A0A924R531-F1
#
_entry.id   AF-A0A924R531-F1
#
_cell.length_a   1.000
_cell.length_b   1.000
_cell.length_c   1.000
_cell.angle_alpha   90.00
_cell.angle_beta   90.00
_cell.angle_gamma   90.00
#
_symmetry.space_group_name_H-M   'P 1'
#
loop_
_entity.id
_entity.type
_entity.pdbx_description
1 polymer ?
#
loop_
_entity_poly.entity_id
_entity_poly.type
_entity_poly.pdbx_seq_one_letter_code
_entity_poly.pdbx_strand_id
1 'polypeptide(L)'
;MDTIAVNTAGNTAAASKADLLLHQLESIHIAANTNAIADGTNIDAMDTAGAWLLQKMLLRLRGEGSVIVLENLQLRFQKLLDVVATQVAEQATKPVPIAARPPTILARVGIANIAVFEEAIALLAFIGQNTLAFASSVKEPARIRWRPILFNIRSAGFDALPIVGLLSFLLGIVVAYQGADQLRQYGANIFIADLIGLSMLREFAPLITAIIIAGRSGSAYAAQIGTMTVTEEIDAMRTIGIPPLELLVLPKVIALVIAMPLLTLFADVLGVSGGMIMARVQLGVSYSEFLDRFVKAVSTTSYLVGIGKAPVFAFIIALVGCFQGFRTKGGADSVGRQTTRSVVQSIFLVIVADALFSIAFSALDL
;
A
#
# COMPACT_ATOMS: atom_id res chain seq x y z
N MET A 1 -9.38 -13.70 -66.44
CA MET A 1 -10.05 -13.62 -65.13
C MET A 1 -9.36 -14.63 -64.26
N ASP A 2 -8.49 -14.17 -63.36
CA ASP A 2 -7.74 -15.07 -62.50
C ASP A 2 -8.60 -15.38 -61.29
N THR A 3 -9.10 -16.61 -61.24
CA THR A 3 -9.89 -17.12 -60.11
C THR A 3 -8.92 -17.48 -58.99
N ILE A 4 -8.99 -16.75 -57.88
CA ILE A 4 -8.19 -17.05 -56.69
C ILE A 4 -9.04 -17.96 -55.81
N ALA A 5 -8.80 -19.26 -55.94
CA ALA A 5 -9.38 -20.24 -55.03
C ALA A 5 -8.70 -20.11 -53.66
N VAL A 6 -9.37 -19.47 -52.71
CA VAL A 6 -8.93 -19.42 -51.32
C VAL A 6 -9.26 -20.78 -50.69
N ASN A 7 -8.41 -21.77 -50.93
CA ASN A 7 -8.60 -23.11 -50.39
C ASN A 7 -8.10 -23.18 -48.94
N THR A 8 -8.91 -22.70 -47.99
CA THR A 8 -8.66 -22.92 -46.56
C THR A 8 -9.32 -24.21 -46.12
N ALA A 9 -8.77 -25.35 -46.55
CA ALA A 9 -9.14 -26.65 -46.00
C ALA A 9 -8.56 -26.79 -44.59
N GLY A 10 -9.35 -26.51 -43.55
CA GLY A 10 -8.98 -26.85 -42.18
C GLY A 10 -9.68 -26.05 -41.09
N ASN A 11 -10.51 -26.76 -40.32
CA ASN A 11 -11.13 -26.39 -39.04
C ASN A 11 -10.43 -25.22 -38.29
N THR A 12 -11.02 -24.02 -38.39
CA THR A 12 -10.56 -22.75 -37.80
C THR A 12 -11.04 -22.62 -36.34
N ALA A 13 -10.54 -23.49 -35.47
CA ALA A 13 -10.94 -23.53 -34.06
C ALA A 13 -9.82 -23.26 -33.04
N ALA A 14 -8.65 -22.76 -33.45
CA ALA A 14 -7.57 -22.48 -32.50
C ALA A 14 -6.74 -21.24 -32.87
N ALA A 15 -6.64 -20.30 -31.92
CA ALA A 15 -5.79 -19.11 -31.99
C ALA A 15 -4.31 -19.41 -32.36
N SER A 16 -3.83 -20.64 -32.20
CA SER A 16 -2.46 -21.05 -32.58
C SER A 16 -2.23 -21.21 -34.10
N LYS A 17 -3.30 -21.33 -34.92
CA LYS A 17 -3.20 -21.40 -36.38
C LYS A 17 -3.44 -20.05 -37.08
N ALA A 18 -3.88 -19.02 -36.35
CA ALA A 18 -4.15 -17.71 -36.90
C ALA A 18 -2.89 -17.03 -37.46
N ASP A 19 -1.75 -17.17 -36.79
CA ASP A 19 -0.46 -16.60 -37.23
C ASP A 19 0.09 -17.29 -38.50
N LEU A 20 -0.11 -18.61 -38.62
CA LEU A 20 0.26 -19.39 -39.82
C LEU A 20 -0.62 -19.01 -41.03
N LEU A 21 -1.93 -18.83 -40.81
CA LEU A 21 -2.87 -18.37 -41.83
C LEU A 21 -2.62 -16.90 -42.20
N LEU A 22 -2.27 -16.04 -41.24
CA LEU A 22 -1.84 -14.66 -41.50
C LEU A 22 -0.65 -14.63 -42.47
N HIS A 23 0.39 -15.42 -42.21
CA HIS A 23 1.55 -15.50 -43.09
C HIS A 23 1.20 -16.02 -44.50
N GLN A 24 0.33 -17.03 -44.60
CA GLN A 24 -0.10 -17.57 -45.90
C GLN A 24 -0.94 -16.56 -46.69
N LEU A 25 -1.89 -15.88 -46.04
CA LEU A 25 -2.74 -14.86 -46.69
C LEU A 25 -1.97 -13.58 -46.99
N GLU A 26 -0.97 -13.21 -46.19
CA GLU A 26 -0.10 -12.07 -46.47
C GLU A 26 0.85 -12.30 -47.65
N SER A 27 1.13 -13.57 -47.98
CA SER A 27 1.96 -13.96 -49.14
C SER A 27 1.21 -13.89 -50.49
N ILE A 28 -0.12 -13.82 -50.48
CA ILE A 28 -0.94 -13.68 -51.69
C ILE A 28 -0.84 -12.24 -52.20
N HIS A 29 -0.08 -12.06 -53.28
CA HIS A 29 0.06 -10.79 -53.98
C HIS A 29 -0.63 -10.91 -55.34
N ILE A 30 -1.57 -10.03 -55.61
CA ILE A 30 -2.25 -9.92 -56.90
C ILE A 30 -1.60 -8.73 -57.62
N ALA A 31 -1.41 -8.83 -58.94
CA ALA A 31 -0.99 -7.67 -59.72
C ALA A 31 -2.01 -6.51 -59.55
N ALA A 32 -1.52 -5.27 -59.44
CA ALA A 32 -2.38 -4.11 -59.26
C ALA A 32 -3.38 -3.97 -60.45
N ASN A 33 -4.61 -3.50 -60.17
CA ASN A 33 -5.71 -3.35 -61.14
C ASN A 33 -6.29 -4.64 -61.74
N THR A 34 -6.18 -5.78 -61.06
CA THR A 34 -6.80 -7.03 -61.54
C THR A 34 -8.19 -7.22 -60.95
N ASN A 35 -9.16 -7.63 -61.77
CA ASN A 35 -10.46 -8.11 -61.30
C ASN A 35 -10.31 -9.58 -60.89
N ALA A 36 -10.45 -9.87 -59.59
CA ALA A 36 -10.29 -11.21 -59.04
C ALA A 36 -11.56 -11.64 -58.29
N ILE A 37 -11.92 -12.92 -58.41
CA ILE A 37 -13.04 -13.52 -57.69
C ILE A 37 -12.46 -14.35 -56.54
N ALA A 38 -12.91 -14.07 -55.32
CA ALA A 38 -12.61 -14.87 -54.15
C ALA A 38 -13.75 -15.89 -53.95
N ASP A 39 -13.44 -17.18 -54.15
CA ASP A 39 -14.42 -18.26 -54.03
C ASP A 39 -14.47 -18.78 -52.58
N GLY A 40 -15.64 -18.68 -51.94
CA GLY A 40 -15.89 -19.10 -50.56
C GLY A 40 -16.44 -20.52 -50.40
N THR A 41 -16.52 -21.31 -51.48
CA THR A 41 -17.20 -22.64 -51.47
C THR A 41 -16.63 -23.63 -50.46
N ASN A 42 -15.31 -23.64 -50.25
CA ASN A 42 -14.62 -24.60 -49.37
C ASN A 42 -14.49 -24.13 -47.90
N ILE A 43 -15.25 -23.12 -47.47
CA ILE A 43 -15.24 -22.62 -46.09
C ILE A 43 -16.31 -23.37 -45.28
N ASP A 44 -15.89 -24.43 -44.58
CA ASP A 44 -16.78 -25.27 -43.78
C ASP A 44 -17.12 -24.67 -42.39
N ALA A 45 -16.20 -23.88 -41.83
CA ALA A 45 -16.31 -23.22 -40.53
C ALA A 45 -15.58 -21.87 -40.53
N MET A 46 -16.21 -20.85 -39.93
CA MET A 46 -15.62 -19.52 -39.74
C MET A 46 -16.14 -18.91 -38.43
N ASP A 47 -15.21 -18.51 -37.56
CA ASP A 47 -15.47 -17.78 -36.33
C ASP A 47 -15.18 -16.28 -36.51
N THR A 48 -15.34 -15.48 -35.44
CA THR A 48 -15.11 -14.03 -35.48
C THR A 48 -13.66 -13.68 -35.86
N ALA A 49 -12.68 -14.50 -35.45
CA ALA A 49 -11.28 -14.30 -35.80
C ALA A 49 -11.00 -14.57 -37.29
N GLY A 50 -11.54 -15.66 -37.82
CA GLY A 50 -11.44 -16.01 -39.24
C GLY A 50 -12.12 -14.97 -40.15
N ALA A 51 -13.28 -14.46 -39.75
CA ALA A 51 -13.96 -13.41 -40.51
C ALA A 51 -13.22 -12.08 -40.50
N TRP A 52 -12.61 -11.71 -39.35
CA TRP A 52 -11.77 -10.53 -39.26
C TRP A 52 -10.54 -10.65 -40.16
N LEU A 53 -9.94 -11.83 -40.22
CA LEU A 53 -8.79 -12.11 -41.09
C LEU A 53 -9.15 -11.98 -42.58
N LEU A 54 -10.28 -12.58 -42.98
CA LEU A 54 -10.77 -12.51 -44.36
C LEU A 54 -11.12 -11.07 -44.75
N GLN A 55 -11.79 -10.32 -43.87
CA GLN A 55 -12.09 -8.91 -44.07
C GLN A 55 -10.82 -8.05 -44.19
N LYS A 56 -9.82 -8.30 -43.34
CA LYS A 56 -8.52 -7.60 -43.40
C LYS A 56 -7.79 -7.86 -44.72
N MET A 57 -7.81 -9.10 -45.21
CA MET A 57 -7.25 -9.46 -46.51
C MET A 57 -7.98 -8.76 -47.67
N LEU A 58 -9.32 -8.80 -47.68
CA LEU A 58 -10.13 -8.13 -48.70
C LEU A 58 -9.90 -6.62 -48.72
N LEU A 59 -9.80 -5.98 -47.54
CA LEU A 59 -9.49 -4.55 -47.43
C LEU A 59 -8.09 -4.22 -47.93
N ARG A 60 -7.07 -5.04 -47.62
CA ARG A 60 -5.70 -4.87 -48.12
C ARG A 60 -5.67 -4.92 -49.65
N LEU A 61 -6.22 -5.98 -50.23
CA LEU A 61 -6.18 -6.19 -51.69
C LEU A 61 -7.02 -5.15 -52.45
N ARG A 62 -8.14 -4.67 -51.87
CA ARG A 62 -8.90 -3.53 -52.41
C ARG A 62 -8.13 -2.21 -52.29
N GLY A 63 -7.38 -2.02 -51.21
CA GLY A 63 -6.49 -0.87 -51.02
C GLY A 63 -5.32 -0.83 -52.01
N GLU A 64 -4.89 -1.98 -52.52
CA GLU A 64 -3.89 -2.12 -53.59
C GLU A 64 -4.47 -1.87 -55.01
N GLY A 65 -5.74 -1.46 -55.11
CA GLY A 65 -6.41 -1.08 -56.37
C GLY A 65 -7.13 -2.22 -57.10
N SER A 66 -7.24 -3.41 -56.50
CA SER A 66 -7.91 -4.56 -57.11
C SER A 66 -9.41 -4.61 -56.76
N VAL A 67 -10.27 -4.91 -57.74
CA VAL A 67 -11.71 -5.13 -57.50
C VAL A 67 -11.92 -6.61 -57.20
N ILE A 68 -12.21 -6.93 -55.93
CA ILE A 68 -12.45 -8.30 -55.48
C ILE A 68 -13.90 -8.49 -55.09
N VAL A 69 -14.55 -9.44 -55.77
CA VAL A 69 -15.91 -9.91 -55.49
C VAL A 69 -15.82 -11.27 -54.80
N LEU A 70 -16.49 -11.40 -53.66
CA LEU A 70 -16.60 -12.65 -52.91
C LEU A 70 -17.85 -13.38 -53.38
N GLU A 71 -17.69 -14.57 -53.95
CA GLU A 71 -18.80 -15.40 -54.44
C GLU A 71 -18.87 -16.74 -53.67
N ASN A 72 -20.04 -17.37 -53.65
CA ASN A 72 -20.30 -18.69 -53.05
C ASN A 72 -20.05 -18.86 -51.54
N LEU A 73 -20.05 -17.78 -50.75
CA LEU A 73 -20.00 -17.88 -49.29
C LEU A 73 -21.36 -18.29 -48.70
N GLN A 74 -21.40 -19.25 -47.79
CA GLN A 74 -22.63 -19.67 -47.09
C GLN A 74 -23.30 -18.49 -46.34
N LEU A 75 -24.65 -18.45 -46.35
CA LEU A 75 -25.45 -17.34 -45.80
C LEU A 75 -25.14 -17.01 -44.33
N ARG A 76 -24.79 -18.02 -43.51
CA ARG A 76 -24.42 -17.85 -42.09
C ARG A 76 -23.12 -17.05 -41.91
N PHE A 77 -22.19 -17.20 -42.84
CA PHE A 77 -20.88 -16.56 -42.80
C PHE A 77 -20.90 -15.15 -43.38
N GLN A 78 -21.80 -14.89 -44.34
CA GLN A 78 -22.04 -13.53 -44.86
C GLN A 78 -22.48 -12.57 -43.75
N LYS A 79 -23.45 -12.96 -42.92
CA LYS A 79 -23.92 -12.13 -41.79
C LYS A 79 -22.80 -11.81 -40.79
N LEU A 80 -21.96 -12.80 -40.49
CA LEU A 80 -20.86 -12.63 -39.55
C LEU A 80 -19.76 -11.72 -40.16
N LEU A 81 -19.53 -11.83 -41.48
CA LEU A 81 -18.63 -10.93 -42.20
C LEU A 81 -19.13 -9.48 -42.21
N ASP A 82 -20.43 -9.25 -42.41
CA ASP A 82 -21.02 -7.91 -42.40
C ASP A 82 -20.89 -7.22 -41.03
N VAL A 83 -21.12 -7.97 -39.95
CA VAL A 83 -20.95 -7.47 -38.58
C VAL A 83 -19.49 -7.08 -38.32
N VAL A 84 -18.55 -7.93 -38.71
CA VAL A 84 -17.12 -7.66 -38.54
C VAL A 84 -16.67 -6.51 -39.45
N ALA A 85 -17.15 -6.43 -40.69
CA ALA A 85 -16.85 -5.35 -41.61
C ALA A 85 -17.28 -3.99 -41.06
N THR A 86 -18.47 -3.93 -40.45
CA THR A 86 -18.99 -2.72 -39.79
C THR A 86 -18.10 -2.31 -38.62
N GLN A 87 -17.72 -3.26 -37.76
CA GLN A 87 -16.84 -2.98 -36.61
C GLN A 87 -15.41 -2.57 -37.02
N VAL A 88 -14.87 -3.19 -38.08
CA VAL A 88 -13.54 -2.85 -38.62
C VAL A 88 -13.56 -1.45 -39.24
N ALA A 89 -14.62 -1.08 -39.95
CA ALA A 89 -14.78 0.27 -40.48
C ALA A 89 -14.89 1.31 -39.35
N GLU A 90 -15.68 1.03 -38.31
CA GLU A 90 -15.75 1.89 -37.11
C GLU A 90 -14.39 2.01 -36.40
N GLN A 91 -13.63 0.93 -36.29
CA GLN A 91 -12.29 0.96 -35.70
C GLN A 91 -11.28 1.73 -36.58
N ALA A 92 -11.36 1.61 -37.90
CA ALA A 92 -10.50 2.36 -38.82
C ALA A 92 -10.75 3.88 -38.76
N THR A 93 -11.98 4.30 -38.41
CA THR A 93 -12.29 5.72 -38.16
C THR A 93 -11.83 6.24 -36.81
N LYS A 94 -11.47 5.37 -35.86
CA LYS A 94 -10.89 5.82 -34.59
C LYS A 94 -9.46 6.26 -34.85
N PRO A 95 -9.09 7.51 -34.48
CA PRO A 95 -7.72 7.96 -34.64
C PRO A 95 -6.79 6.99 -33.90
N VAL A 96 -5.77 6.48 -34.61
CA VAL A 96 -4.72 5.64 -34.02
C VAL A 96 -4.18 6.42 -32.81
N PRO A 97 -4.16 5.83 -31.60
CA PRO A 97 -3.60 6.51 -30.44
C PRO A 97 -2.17 6.92 -30.78
N ILE A 98 -1.92 8.23 -30.86
CA ILE A 98 -0.58 8.74 -31.05
C ILE A 98 0.24 8.15 -29.90
N ALA A 99 1.26 7.36 -30.20
CA ALA A 99 2.12 6.77 -29.19
C ALA A 99 2.61 7.90 -28.26
N ALA A 100 2.09 7.91 -27.03
CA ALA A 100 2.36 8.97 -26.09
C ALA A 100 3.87 9.04 -25.89
N ARG A 101 4.46 10.22 -26.09
CA ARG A 101 5.89 10.42 -25.81
C ARG A 101 6.15 9.97 -24.37
N PRO A 102 7.24 9.22 -24.11
CA PRO A 102 7.56 8.83 -22.74
C PRO A 102 7.64 10.10 -21.90
N PRO A 103 6.99 10.14 -20.72
CA PRO A 103 6.92 11.34 -19.92
C PRO A 103 8.35 11.80 -19.59
N THR A 104 8.60 13.09 -19.85
CA THR A 104 9.84 13.77 -19.44
C THR A 104 10.03 13.64 -17.93
N ILE A 105 11.26 13.80 -17.44
CA ILE A 105 11.56 13.73 -16.00
C ILE A 105 10.64 14.67 -15.20
N LEU A 106 10.41 15.88 -15.73
CA LEU A 106 9.51 16.86 -15.12
C LEU A 106 8.04 16.38 -15.09
N ALA A 107 7.58 15.73 -16.16
CA ALA A 107 6.24 15.13 -16.19
C ALA A 107 6.11 13.95 -15.21
N ARG A 108 7.15 13.13 -15.04
CA ARG A 108 7.15 12.04 -14.04
C ARG A 108 7.06 12.59 -12.62
N VAL A 109 7.80 13.65 -12.31
CA VAL A 109 7.72 14.34 -11.01
C VAL A 109 6.32 14.93 -10.82
N GLY A 110 5.74 15.56 -11.85
CA GLY A 110 4.38 16.09 -11.80
C GLY A 110 3.34 15.01 -11.51
N ILE A 111 3.38 13.88 -12.23
CA ILE A 111 2.47 12.75 -12.03
C ILE A 111 2.64 12.16 -10.62
N ALA A 112 3.88 11.99 -10.16
CA ALA A 112 4.16 11.47 -8.82
C ALA A 112 3.61 12.41 -7.73
N ASN A 113 3.78 13.72 -7.89
CA ASN A 113 3.30 14.70 -6.92
C ASN A 113 1.77 14.72 -6.84
N ILE A 114 1.08 14.66 -8.00
CA ILE A 114 -0.37 14.56 -8.05
C ILE A 114 -0.85 13.28 -7.33
N ALA A 115 -0.21 12.13 -7.60
CA ALA A 115 -0.57 10.88 -6.94
C ALA A 115 -0.39 10.92 -5.41
N VAL A 116 0.68 11.57 -4.92
CA VAL A 116 0.91 11.78 -3.48
C VAL A 116 -0.17 12.69 -2.89
N PHE A 117 -0.56 13.75 -3.60
CA PHE A 117 -1.59 14.68 -3.15
C PHE A 117 -2.97 14.02 -3.08
N GLU A 118 -3.33 13.22 -4.08
CA GLU A 118 -4.57 12.42 -4.06
C GLU A 118 -4.58 11.41 -2.90
N GLU A 119 -3.44 10.78 -2.61
CA GLU A 119 -3.30 9.87 -1.48
C GLU A 119 -3.45 10.59 -0.13
N ALA A 120 -2.91 11.80 0.00
CA ALA A 120 -3.08 12.64 1.18
C ALA A 120 -4.55 13.02 1.40
N ILE A 121 -5.26 13.43 0.35
CA ILE A 121 -6.69 13.73 0.43
C ILE A 121 -7.49 12.48 0.82
N ALA A 122 -7.18 11.33 0.23
CA ALA A 122 -7.85 10.07 0.56
C ALA A 122 -7.60 9.65 2.02
N LEU A 123 -6.38 9.86 2.54
CA LEU A 123 -6.07 9.61 3.95
C LEU A 123 -6.85 10.55 4.86
N LEU A 124 -6.95 11.85 4.53
CA LEU A 124 -7.76 12.80 5.28
C LEU A 124 -9.25 12.42 5.28
N ALA A 125 -9.78 12.00 4.13
CA ALA A 125 -11.15 11.51 4.04
C ALA A 125 -11.37 10.25 4.90
N PHE A 126 -10.41 9.32 4.90
CA PHE A 126 -10.44 8.12 5.73
C PHE A 126 -10.38 8.47 7.22
N ILE A 127 -9.53 9.40 7.63
CA ILE A 127 -9.49 9.92 9.01
C ILE A 127 -10.87 10.47 9.38
N GLY A 128 -11.46 11.34 8.55
CA GLY A 128 -12.78 11.91 8.79
C GLY A 128 -13.88 10.85 8.95
N GLN A 129 -13.91 9.82 8.10
CA GLN A 129 -14.83 8.69 8.22
C GLN A 129 -14.64 7.91 9.52
N ASN A 130 -13.39 7.65 9.92
CA ASN A 130 -13.09 6.96 11.18
C ASN A 130 -13.46 7.80 12.39
N THR A 131 -13.24 9.11 12.37
CA THR A 131 -13.66 10.02 13.45
C THR A 131 -15.18 10.00 13.60
N LEU A 132 -15.93 10.02 12.51
CA LEU A 132 -17.40 9.92 12.55
C LEU A 132 -17.87 8.56 13.07
N ALA A 133 -17.24 7.46 12.63
CA ALA A 133 -17.53 6.11 13.10
C ALA A 133 -17.17 5.90 14.59
N PHE A 134 -16.09 6.55 15.04
CA PHE A 134 -15.73 6.58 16.46
C PHE A 134 -16.78 7.35 17.25
N ALA A 135 -17.20 8.53 16.78
CA ALA A 135 -18.21 9.35 17.43
C ALA A 135 -19.58 8.67 17.50
N SER A 136 -20.01 7.93 16.46
CA SER A 136 -21.24 7.12 16.50
C SER A 136 -21.13 5.97 17.50
N SER A 137 -19.97 5.31 17.55
CA SER A 137 -19.73 4.20 18.49
C SER A 137 -19.69 4.64 19.96
N VAL A 138 -19.20 5.85 20.24
CA VAL A 138 -19.25 6.45 21.59
C VAL A 138 -20.69 6.78 22.01
N LYS A 139 -21.56 7.16 21.06
CA LYS A 139 -22.98 7.40 21.33
C LYS A 139 -23.75 6.10 21.62
N GLU A 140 -23.34 4.99 21.01
CA GLU A 140 -23.95 3.67 21.21
C GLU A 140 -22.91 2.62 21.68
N PRO A 141 -22.41 2.74 22.93
CA PRO A 141 -21.29 1.91 23.42
C PRO A 141 -21.63 0.41 23.50
N ALA A 142 -22.91 0.05 23.50
CA ALA A 142 -23.36 -1.34 23.41
C ALA A 142 -23.00 -2.03 22.08
N ARG A 143 -22.68 -1.26 21.03
CA ARG A 143 -22.19 -1.81 19.75
C ARG A 143 -20.71 -2.17 19.76
N ILE A 144 -19.95 -1.70 20.76
CA ILE A 144 -18.51 -1.95 20.85
C ILE A 144 -18.25 -3.41 21.18
N ARG A 145 -17.57 -4.09 20.25
CA ARG A 145 -17.18 -5.50 20.42
C ARG A 145 -15.89 -5.58 21.23
N TRP A 146 -16.01 -5.75 22.54
CA TRP A 146 -14.87 -5.84 23.47
C TRP A 146 -13.91 -7.00 23.19
N ARG A 147 -14.42 -8.13 22.67
CA ARG A 147 -13.59 -9.32 22.37
C ARG A 147 -12.47 -9.01 21.35
N PRO A 148 -12.77 -8.44 20.16
CA PRO A 148 -11.73 -7.94 19.25
C PRO A 148 -10.76 -6.94 19.87
N ILE A 149 -11.23 -6.02 20.72
CA ILE A 149 -10.35 -5.04 21.37
C ILE A 149 -9.32 -5.75 22.26
N LEU A 150 -9.78 -6.64 23.15
CA LEU A 150 -8.91 -7.39 24.06
C LEU A 150 -7.92 -8.29 23.29
N PHE A 151 -8.36 -8.90 22.20
CA PHE A 151 -7.48 -9.67 21.32
C PHE A 151 -6.36 -8.80 20.75
N ASN A 152 -6.69 -7.62 20.21
CA ASN A 152 -5.68 -6.71 19.67
C ASN A 152 -4.80 -6.10 20.78
N ILE A 153 -5.30 -5.86 22.01
CA ILE A 153 -4.47 -5.42 23.14
C ILE A 153 -3.43 -6.48 23.49
N ARG A 154 -3.84 -7.76 23.54
CA ARG A 154 -2.91 -8.87 23.77
C ARG A 154 -1.89 -8.98 22.65
N SER A 155 -2.34 -9.00 21.40
CA SER A 155 -1.46 -9.24 20.25
C SER A 155 -0.55 -8.06 19.92
N ALA A 156 -1.08 -6.83 19.93
CA ALA A 156 -0.29 -5.63 19.63
C ALA A 156 0.46 -5.09 20.84
N GLY A 157 -0.03 -5.32 22.06
CA GLY A 157 0.59 -4.90 23.32
C GLY A 157 1.48 -5.99 23.90
N PHE A 158 0.88 -6.99 24.55
CA PHE A 158 1.62 -8.00 25.33
C PHE A 158 2.67 -8.74 24.49
N ASP A 159 2.32 -9.22 23.30
CA ASP A 159 3.26 -9.97 22.47
C ASP A 159 4.42 -9.08 21.98
N ALA A 160 4.28 -7.74 22.00
CA ALA A 160 5.31 -6.79 21.57
C ALA A 160 6.31 -6.44 22.69
N LEU A 161 6.01 -6.77 23.95
CA LEU A 161 6.87 -6.47 25.10
C LEU A 161 8.32 -6.94 24.91
N PRO A 162 8.63 -8.18 24.46
CA PRO A 162 10.02 -8.64 24.40
C PRO A 162 10.88 -7.83 23.44
N ILE A 163 10.35 -7.48 22.26
CA ILE A 163 11.10 -6.74 21.24
C ILE A 163 11.22 -5.26 21.61
N VAL A 164 10.15 -4.65 22.16
CA VAL A 164 10.19 -3.27 22.65
C VAL A 164 11.17 -3.15 23.81
N GLY A 165 11.08 -4.04 24.79
CA GLY A 165 11.95 -4.04 25.96
C GLY A 165 13.43 -4.22 25.61
N LEU A 166 13.74 -5.21 24.78
CA LEU A 166 15.13 -5.47 24.37
C LEU A 166 15.73 -4.28 23.62
N LEU A 167 15.00 -3.72 22.65
CA LEU A 167 15.49 -2.59 21.86
C LEU A 167 15.61 -1.31 22.69
N SER A 168 14.66 -1.03 23.57
CA SER A 168 14.76 0.13 24.49
C SER A 168 15.90 -0.02 25.48
N PHE A 169 16.14 -1.22 26.02
CA PHE A 169 17.28 -1.49 26.88
C PHE A 169 18.61 -1.25 26.17
N LEU A 170 18.77 -1.79 24.95
CA LEU A 170 19.97 -1.60 24.14
C LEU A 170 20.17 -0.12 23.76
N LEU A 171 19.09 0.58 23.42
CA LEU A 171 19.14 2.01 23.13
C LEU A 171 19.62 2.79 24.35
N GLY A 172 19.11 2.48 25.54
CA GLY A 172 19.56 3.08 26.80
C GLY A 172 21.06 2.90 27.03
N ILE A 173 21.60 1.70 26.78
CA ILE A 173 23.04 1.43 26.82
C ILE A 173 23.79 2.32 25.82
N VAL A 174 23.33 2.38 24.57
CA VAL A 174 24.02 3.13 23.51
C VAL A 174 24.02 4.64 23.81
N VAL A 175 22.88 5.19 24.22
CA VAL A 175 22.75 6.61 24.59
C VAL A 175 23.64 6.94 25.79
N ALA A 176 23.65 6.09 26.82
CA ALA A 176 24.50 6.25 27.98
C ALA A 176 25.99 6.15 27.64
N TYR A 177 26.37 5.21 26.77
CA TYR A 177 27.75 5.03 26.33
C TYR A 177 28.26 6.27 25.60
N GLN A 178 27.48 6.80 24.65
CA GLN A 178 27.83 7.99 23.89
C GLN A 178 27.82 9.26 24.76
N GLY A 179 26.80 9.40 25.62
CA GLY A 179 26.69 10.55 26.53
C GLY A 179 27.77 10.59 27.60
N ALA A 180 28.21 9.42 28.07
CA ALA A 180 29.25 9.31 29.08
C ALA A 180 30.58 9.89 28.61
N ASP A 181 31.00 9.61 27.38
CA ASP A 181 32.28 10.14 26.89
C ASP A 181 32.26 11.68 26.81
N GLN A 182 31.10 12.27 26.49
CA GLN A 182 30.98 13.73 26.43
C GLN A 182 30.97 14.35 27.82
N LEU A 183 30.21 13.80 28.77
CA LEU A 183 30.15 14.34 30.14
C LEU A 183 31.48 14.20 30.88
N ARG A 184 32.23 13.14 30.62
CA ARG A 184 33.56 12.91 31.22
C ARG A 184 34.54 14.03 30.87
N GLN A 185 34.49 14.54 29.64
CA GLN A 185 35.36 15.64 29.20
C GLN A 185 35.11 16.94 29.98
N TYR A 186 33.88 17.15 30.47
CA TYR A 186 33.50 18.32 31.27
C TYR A 186 33.54 18.05 32.79
N GLY A 187 33.95 16.86 33.24
CA GLY A 187 33.91 16.47 34.66
C GLY A 187 32.49 16.36 35.23
N ALA A 188 31.48 16.23 34.36
CA ALA A 188 30.06 16.34 34.69
C ALA A 188 29.37 14.97 34.82
N ASN A 189 30.09 13.96 35.33
CA ASN A 189 29.67 12.55 35.28
C ASN A 189 28.30 12.28 35.92
N ILE A 190 27.94 13.01 36.97
CA ILE A 190 26.66 12.83 37.67
C ILE A 190 25.44 13.20 36.82
N PHE A 191 25.60 14.07 35.81
CA PHE A 191 24.52 14.50 34.91
C PHE A 191 24.15 13.46 33.85
N ILE A 192 24.79 12.29 33.86
CA ILE A 192 24.42 11.18 32.97
C ILE A 192 23.00 10.70 33.26
N ALA A 193 22.57 10.76 34.53
CA ALA A 193 21.21 10.41 34.94
C ALA A 193 20.17 11.40 34.38
N ASP A 194 20.49 12.69 34.36
CA ASP A 194 19.64 13.73 33.76
C ASP A 194 19.51 13.50 32.25
N LEU A 195 20.64 13.25 31.57
CA LEU A 195 20.66 12.99 30.14
C LEU A 195 19.78 11.79 29.79
N ILE A 196 20.01 10.64 30.43
CA ILE A 196 19.27 9.41 30.15
C ILE A 196 17.80 9.58 30.56
N GLY A 197 17.53 10.12 31.75
CA GLY A 197 16.17 10.26 32.24
C GLY A 197 15.32 11.17 31.37
N LEU A 198 15.81 12.37 31.03
CA LEU A 198 15.03 13.30 30.21
C LEU A 198 14.91 12.83 28.76
N SER A 199 16.00 12.35 28.15
CA SER A 199 15.99 11.95 26.73
C SER A 199 15.18 10.66 26.50
N MET A 200 15.29 9.67 27.40
CA MET A 200 14.53 8.42 27.26
C MET A 200 13.04 8.67 27.40
N LEU A 201 12.64 9.36 28.47
CA LEU A 201 11.22 9.55 28.80
C LEU A 201 10.51 10.49 27.81
N ARG A 202 11.16 11.59 27.38
CA ARG A 202 10.48 12.59 26.53
C ARG A 202 10.47 12.23 25.04
N GLU A 203 11.50 11.54 24.57
CA GLU A 203 11.74 11.38 23.13
C GLU A 203 11.92 9.91 22.75
N PHE A 204 12.95 9.24 23.27
CA PHE A 204 13.39 7.97 22.71
C PHE A 204 12.43 6.81 22.95
N ALA A 205 11.89 6.65 24.16
CA ALA A 205 11.01 5.51 24.46
C ALA A 205 9.66 5.60 23.71
N PRO A 206 8.94 6.74 23.68
CA PRO A 206 7.75 6.89 22.84
C PRO A 206 8.04 6.63 21.36
N LEU A 207 9.14 7.19 20.83
CA LEU A 207 9.50 7.10 19.42
C LEU A 207 9.87 5.67 18.99
N ILE A 208 10.74 5.00 19.73
CA ILE A 208 11.15 3.62 19.40
C ILE A 208 10.00 2.64 19.55
N THR A 209 9.17 2.80 20.60
CA THR A 209 7.95 2.00 20.75
C THR A 209 7.05 2.18 19.53
N ALA A 210 6.84 3.41 19.07
CA ALA A 210 6.03 3.70 17.89
C ALA A 210 6.62 3.09 16.60
N ILE A 211 7.93 3.19 16.37
CA ILE A 211 8.60 2.61 15.21
C ILE A 211 8.45 1.09 15.17
N ILE A 212 8.66 0.42 16.30
CA ILE A 212 8.53 -1.04 16.41
C ILE A 212 7.07 -1.46 16.18
N ILE A 213 6.12 -0.76 16.79
CA ILE A 213 4.69 -1.07 16.66
C ILE A 213 4.17 -0.78 15.25
N ALA A 214 4.69 0.24 14.57
CA ALA A 214 4.43 0.48 13.16
C ALA A 214 4.89 -0.70 12.30
N GLY A 215 6.12 -1.17 12.53
CA GLY A 215 6.71 -2.30 11.82
C GLY A 215 6.01 -3.64 12.08
N ARG A 216 5.56 -3.90 13.31
CA ARG A 216 4.98 -5.18 13.72
C ARG A 216 3.46 -5.23 13.57
N SER A 217 2.77 -4.34 14.28
CA SER A 217 1.30 -4.35 14.38
C SER A 217 0.68 -3.56 13.23
N GLY A 218 1.25 -2.42 12.87
CA GLY A 218 0.77 -1.62 11.73
C GLY A 218 0.87 -2.37 10.40
N SER A 219 1.96 -3.10 10.18
CA SER A 219 2.15 -3.98 9.02
C SER A 219 1.18 -5.16 9.03
N ALA A 220 1.01 -5.83 10.18
CA ALA A 220 0.07 -6.94 10.31
C ALA A 220 -1.38 -6.51 10.05
N TYR A 221 -1.76 -5.29 10.45
CA TYR A 221 -3.09 -4.74 10.19
C TYR A 221 -3.30 -4.47 8.69
N ALA A 222 -2.29 -3.91 8.02
CA ALA A 222 -2.32 -3.71 6.58
C ALA A 222 -2.41 -5.05 5.83
N ALA A 223 -1.62 -6.05 6.24
CA ALA A 223 -1.63 -7.38 5.64
C ALA A 223 -2.98 -8.10 5.85
N GLN A 224 -3.54 -8.02 7.06
CA GLN A 224 -4.83 -8.65 7.38
C GLN A 224 -5.97 -8.03 6.57
N ILE A 225 -6.11 -6.70 6.61
CA ILE A 225 -7.18 -6.01 5.87
C ILE A 225 -6.95 -6.14 4.36
N GLY A 226 -5.69 -6.09 3.90
CA GLY A 226 -5.33 -6.29 2.51
C GLY A 226 -5.72 -7.67 2.01
N THR A 227 -5.43 -8.73 2.79
CA THR A 227 -5.87 -10.09 2.46
C THR A 227 -7.40 -10.17 2.37
N MET A 228 -8.13 -9.63 3.36
CA MET A 228 -9.59 -9.59 3.35
C MET A 228 -10.17 -8.79 2.16
N THR A 229 -9.42 -7.79 1.68
CA THR A 229 -9.82 -6.99 0.50
C THR A 229 -9.63 -7.80 -0.78
N VAL A 230 -8.55 -8.56 -0.89
CA VAL A 230 -8.27 -9.44 -2.05
C VAL A 230 -9.19 -10.66 -2.08
N THR A 231 -9.62 -11.17 -0.91
CA THR A 231 -10.59 -12.28 -0.80
C THR A 231 -12.04 -11.84 -0.87
N GLU A 232 -12.32 -10.57 -1.17
CA GLU A 232 -13.66 -9.97 -1.25
C GLU A 232 -14.48 -10.06 0.06
N GLU A 233 -13.86 -10.39 1.19
CA GLU A 233 -14.53 -10.43 2.49
C GLU A 233 -15.05 -9.05 2.92
N ILE A 234 -14.32 -7.99 2.57
CA ILE A 234 -14.75 -6.60 2.85
C ILE A 234 -16.04 -6.25 2.10
N ASP A 235 -16.17 -6.66 0.84
CA ASP A 235 -17.33 -6.37 0.01
C ASP A 235 -18.51 -7.27 0.37
N ALA A 236 -18.25 -8.52 0.77
CA ALA A 236 -19.25 -9.38 1.38
C ALA A 236 -19.86 -8.75 2.64
N MET A 237 -19.02 -8.20 3.54
CA MET A 237 -19.51 -7.49 4.74
C MET A 237 -20.40 -6.29 4.40
N ARG A 238 -20.02 -5.49 3.39
CA ARG A 238 -20.84 -4.35 2.93
C ARG A 238 -22.20 -4.82 2.39
N THR A 239 -22.23 -5.94 1.67
CA THR A 239 -23.44 -6.52 1.08
C THR A 239 -24.46 -6.96 2.15
N ILE A 240 -23.98 -7.53 3.26
CA ILE A 240 -24.83 -7.92 4.40
C ILE A 240 -25.09 -6.78 5.40
N GLY A 241 -24.74 -5.53 5.05
CA GLY A 241 -25.02 -4.34 5.86
C GLY A 241 -24.11 -4.18 7.09
N ILE A 242 -22.96 -4.84 7.14
CA ILE A 242 -21.99 -4.70 8.24
C ILE A 242 -20.93 -3.66 7.87
N PRO A 243 -20.80 -2.54 8.60
CA PRO A 243 -19.80 -1.51 8.30
C PRO A 243 -18.38 -2.01 8.61
N PRO A 244 -17.48 -2.13 7.60
CA PRO A 244 -16.14 -2.68 7.82
C PRO A 244 -15.26 -1.81 8.72
N LEU A 245 -15.45 -0.48 8.69
CA LEU A 245 -14.69 0.47 9.50
C LEU A 245 -14.91 0.22 11.00
N GLU A 246 -16.17 0.12 11.42
CA GLU A 246 -16.53 -0.13 12.82
C GLU A 246 -16.10 -1.52 13.29
N LEU A 247 -16.15 -2.52 12.40
CA LEU A 247 -15.82 -3.89 12.77
C LEU A 247 -14.31 -4.17 12.81
N LEU A 248 -13.54 -3.58 11.87
CA LEU A 248 -12.12 -3.91 11.70
C LEU A 248 -11.18 -2.83 12.25
N VAL A 249 -11.45 -1.55 11.95
CA VAL A 249 -10.52 -0.45 12.25
C VAL A 249 -10.66 0.00 13.70
N LEU A 250 -11.90 0.24 14.12
CA LEU A 250 -12.18 0.78 15.46
C LEU A 250 -11.58 -0.06 16.59
N PRO A 251 -11.71 -1.41 16.61
CA PRO A 251 -11.10 -2.20 17.68
C PRO A 251 -9.57 -2.14 17.69
N LYS A 252 -8.95 -2.04 16.51
CA LYS A 252 -7.49 -1.93 16.35
C LYS A 252 -6.97 -0.59 16.86
N VAL A 253 -7.66 0.50 16.53
CA VAL A 253 -7.34 1.85 17.01
C VAL A 253 -7.45 1.92 18.53
N ILE A 254 -8.58 1.49 19.11
CA ILE A 254 -8.78 1.52 20.56
C ILE A 254 -7.72 0.67 21.28
N ALA A 255 -7.46 -0.54 20.76
CA ALA A 255 -6.47 -1.43 21.34
C ALA A 255 -5.06 -0.80 21.35
N LEU A 256 -4.64 -0.17 20.24
CA LEU A 256 -3.33 0.48 20.18
C LEU A 256 -3.26 1.71 21.07
N VAL A 257 -4.30 2.55 21.09
CA VAL A 257 -4.35 3.75 21.94
C VAL A 257 -4.21 3.41 23.42
N ILE A 258 -4.71 2.25 23.85
CA ILE A 258 -4.56 1.75 25.22
C ILE A 258 -3.19 1.06 25.42
N ALA A 259 -2.78 0.21 24.49
CA ALA A 259 -1.57 -0.59 24.64
C ALA A 259 -0.29 0.23 24.54
N MET A 260 -0.25 1.25 23.68
CA MET A 260 0.98 1.97 23.35
C MET A 260 1.52 2.79 24.53
N PRO A 261 0.71 3.54 25.31
CA PRO A 261 1.18 4.16 26.56
C PRO A 261 1.79 3.18 27.55
N LEU A 262 1.20 1.98 27.70
CA LEU A 262 1.72 0.94 28.58
C LEU A 262 3.05 0.37 28.07
N LEU A 263 3.19 0.22 26.75
CA LEU A 263 4.43 -0.19 26.12
C LEU A 263 5.52 0.88 26.26
N THR A 264 5.18 2.16 26.11
CA THR A 264 6.12 3.27 26.32
C THR A 264 6.64 3.28 27.76
N LEU A 265 5.76 3.11 28.74
CA LEU A 265 6.18 2.99 30.14
C LEU A 265 7.14 1.81 30.35
N PHE A 266 6.84 0.66 29.75
CA PHE A 266 7.74 -0.49 29.83
C PHE A 266 9.10 -0.22 29.15
N ALA A 267 9.09 0.45 28.00
CA ALA A 267 10.27 0.90 27.28
C ALA A 267 11.11 1.90 28.11
N ASP A 268 10.48 2.83 28.82
CA ASP A 268 11.15 3.78 29.72
C ASP A 268 11.93 3.05 30.81
N VAL A 269 11.26 2.13 31.51
CA VAL A 269 11.88 1.36 32.60
C VAL A 269 13.09 0.58 32.08
N LEU A 270 12.94 -0.13 30.96
CA LEU A 270 14.04 -0.93 30.43
C LEU A 270 15.16 -0.07 29.85
N GLY A 271 14.83 1.03 29.15
CA GLY A 271 15.83 1.93 28.62
C GLY A 271 16.62 2.67 29.69
N VAL A 272 15.97 3.18 30.73
CA VAL A 272 16.66 3.79 31.88
C VAL A 272 17.51 2.73 32.60
N SER A 273 17.03 1.50 32.75
CA SER A 273 17.82 0.43 33.39
C SER A 273 19.09 0.08 32.60
N GLY A 274 19.02 0.03 31.26
CA GLY A 274 20.18 -0.18 30.40
C GLY A 274 21.17 0.98 30.51
N GLY A 275 20.68 2.22 30.51
CA GLY A 275 21.51 3.40 30.70
C GLY A 275 22.18 3.46 32.07
N MET A 276 21.46 3.06 33.13
CA MET A 276 21.99 2.99 34.50
C MET A 276 23.14 1.98 34.62
N ILE A 277 23.03 0.81 33.99
CA ILE A 277 24.12 -0.18 33.94
C ILE A 277 25.35 0.42 33.27
N MET A 278 25.17 1.06 32.11
CA MET A 278 26.28 1.63 31.35
C MET A 278 26.92 2.84 32.06
N ALA A 279 26.12 3.67 32.74
CA ALA A 279 26.63 4.80 33.53
C ALA A 279 27.58 4.33 34.64
N ARG A 280 27.27 3.20 35.30
CA ARG A 280 28.16 2.60 36.31
C ARG A 280 29.47 2.11 35.69
N VAL A 281 29.39 1.42 34.56
CA VAL A 281 30.57 0.86 33.89
C VAL A 281 31.49 1.96 33.37
N GLN A 282 30.93 3.04 32.81
CA GLN A 282 31.72 4.02 32.06
C GLN A 282 32.14 5.24 32.85
N LEU A 283 31.36 5.65 33.85
CA LEU A 283 31.61 6.83 34.66
C LEU A 283 31.80 6.53 36.15
N GLY A 284 31.65 5.27 36.57
CA GLY A 284 31.77 4.85 37.96
C GLY A 284 30.61 5.30 38.85
N VAL A 285 29.51 5.82 38.28
CA VAL A 285 28.35 6.30 39.04
C VAL A 285 27.63 5.11 39.67
N SER A 286 27.44 5.13 40.98
CA SER A 286 26.72 4.06 41.68
C SER A 286 25.23 4.06 41.35
N TYR A 287 24.56 2.91 41.48
CA TYR A 287 23.11 2.83 41.22
C TYR A 287 22.29 3.74 42.15
N SER A 288 22.72 3.92 43.39
CA SER A 288 22.07 4.83 44.36
C SER A 288 22.20 6.29 43.95
N GLU A 289 23.39 6.72 43.51
CA GLU A 289 23.60 8.09 43.01
C GLU A 289 22.81 8.35 41.73
N PHE A 290 22.77 7.37 40.82
CA PHE A 290 21.98 7.46 39.61
C PHE A 290 20.50 7.66 39.91
N LEU A 291 19.93 6.86 40.80
CA LEU A 291 18.50 6.94 41.16
C LEU A 291 18.17 8.22 41.92
N ASP A 292 19.01 8.66 42.87
CA ASP A 292 18.81 9.92 43.59
C ASP A 292 18.84 11.12 42.61
N ARG A 293 19.75 11.09 41.63
CA ARG A 293 19.81 12.12 40.60
C ARG A 293 18.65 12.05 39.62
N PHE A 294 18.27 10.85 39.19
CA PHE A 294 17.16 10.62 38.26
C PHE A 294 15.85 11.20 38.80
N VAL A 295 15.51 10.94 40.07
CA VAL A 295 14.29 11.47 40.70
C VAL A 295 14.30 13.00 40.79
N LYS A 296 15.48 13.61 40.94
CA LYS A 296 15.62 15.08 40.97
C LYS A 296 15.56 15.71 39.58
N ALA A 297 16.04 15.01 38.56
CA ALA A 297 16.11 15.51 37.19
C ALA A 297 14.78 15.34 36.43
N VAL A 298 14.08 14.22 36.64
CA VAL A 298 12.85 13.90 35.93
C VAL A 298 11.65 14.52 36.63
N SER A 299 11.08 15.56 36.03
CA SER A 299 9.81 16.12 36.46
C SER A 299 8.64 15.23 36.04
N THR A 300 7.57 15.21 36.85
CA THR A 300 6.31 14.52 36.49
C THR A 300 5.77 14.99 35.15
N THR A 301 5.96 16.29 34.85
CA THR A 301 5.60 16.88 33.55
C THR A 301 6.36 16.23 32.40
N SER A 302 7.68 16.07 32.49
CA SER A 302 8.48 15.47 31.42
C SER A 302 8.05 14.03 31.11
N TYR A 303 7.72 13.28 32.16
CA TYR A 303 7.19 11.92 32.02
C TYR A 303 5.80 11.90 31.37
N LEU A 304 4.89 12.77 31.81
CA LEU A 304 3.54 12.87 31.24
C LEU A 304 3.55 13.36 29.79
N VAL A 305 4.49 14.23 29.42
CA VAL A 305 4.69 14.68 28.03
C VAL A 305 5.05 13.50 27.13
N GLY A 306 6.00 12.65 27.56
CA GLY A 306 6.38 11.45 26.81
C GLY A 306 5.22 10.47 26.62
N ILE A 307 4.52 10.14 27.71
CA ILE A 307 3.35 9.25 27.66
C ILE A 307 2.21 9.88 26.87
N GLY A 308 2.03 11.20 26.94
CA GLY A 308 0.97 11.92 26.21
C GLY A 308 1.12 11.85 24.69
N LYS A 309 2.34 11.68 24.17
CA LYS A 309 2.59 11.45 22.73
C LYS A 309 2.12 10.06 22.26
N ALA A 310 2.21 9.05 23.13
CA ALA A 310 1.97 7.65 22.78
C ALA A 310 0.56 7.37 22.18
N PRO A 311 -0.56 7.87 22.73
CA PRO A 311 -1.89 7.72 22.12
C PRO A 311 -1.98 8.25 20.70
N VAL A 312 -1.32 9.39 20.42
CA VAL A 312 -1.38 10.05 19.11
C VAL A 312 -0.64 9.24 18.06
N PHE A 313 0.57 8.80 18.39
CA PHE A 313 1.33 7.87 17.55
C PHE A 313 0.58 6.56 17.30
N ALA A 314 -0.08 6.02 18.33
CA ALA A 314 -0.87 4.80 18.23
C ALA A 314 -2.05 4.96 17.26
N PHE A 315 -2.73 6.11 17.32
CA PHE A 315 -3.79 6.48 16.38
C PHE A 315 -3.28 6.58 14.94
N ILE A 316 -2.15 7.27 14.72
CA ILE A 316 -1.50 7.38 13.40
C ILE A 316 -1.18 5.99 12.84
N ILE A 317 -0.49 5.14 13.61
CA ILE A 317 -0.07 3.80 13.17
C ILE A 317 -1.26 2.93 12.81
N ALA A 318 -2.29 2.90 13.67
CA ALA A 318 -3.47 2.08 13.44
C ALA A 318 -4.24 2.53 12.19
N LEU A 319 -4.41 3.84 11.99
CA LEU A 319 -5.12 4.36 10.83
C LEU A 319 -4.35 4.16 9.53
N VAL A 320 -3.06 4.47 9.50
CA VAL A 320 -2.23 4.28 8.29
C VAL A 320 -2.17 2.80 7.91
N GLY A 321 -2.01 1.92 8.90
CA GLY A 321 -2.04 0.48 8.67
C GLY A 321 -3.36 -0.01 8.08
N CYS A 322 -4.48 0.43 8.63
CA CYS A 322 -5.79 0.04 8.11
C CYS A 322 -6.07 0.66 6.74
N PHE A 323 -5.69 1.93 6.53
CA PHE A 323 -5.88 2.66 5.29
C PHE A 323 -5.19 1.95 4.12
N GLN A 324 -3.91 1.61 4.28
CA GLN A 324 -3.17 0.92 3.22
C GLN A 324 -3.69 -0.51 2.99
N GLY A 325 -4.18 -1.18 4.03
CA GLY A 325 -4.92 -2.43 3.90
C GLY A 325 -6.09 -2.32 2.92
N PHE A 326 -7.00 -1.36 3.14
CA PHE A 326 -8.17 -1.13 2.27
C PHE A 326 -7.84 -0.68 0.84
N ARG A 327 -6.64 -0.14 0.61
CA ARG A 327 -6.17 0.25 -0.73
C ARG A 327 -5.50 -0.89 -1.49
N THR A 328 -5.43 -2.08 -0.90
CA THR A 328 -4.91 -3.26 -1.59
C THR A 328 -5.82 -3.63 -2.76
N LYS A 329 -5.22 -3.79 -3.94
CA LYS A 329 -5.93 -4.17 -5.18
C LYS A 329 -5.13 -5.22 -5.95
N GLY A 330 -5.81 -6.21 -6.53
CA GLY A 330 -5.17 -7.30 -7.27
C GLY A 330 -4.82 -8.47 -6.37
N GLY A 331 -3.68 -9.13 -6.59
CA GLY A 331 -3.27 -10.34 -5.86
C GLY A 331 -2.36 -10.11 -4.65
N ALA A 332 -1.80 -11.20 -4.12
CA ALA A 332 -0.96 -11.23 -2.92
C ALA A 332 0.26 -10.29 -2.95
N ASP A 333 0.84 -10.06 -4.13
CA ASP A 333 1.94 -9.10 -4.33
C ASP A 333 1.55 -7.66 -3.93
N SER A 334 0.28 -7.28 -4.16
CA SER A 334 -0.25 -5.99 -3.73
C SER A 334 -0.31 -5.86 -2.21
N VAL A 335 -0.67 -6.94 -1.51
CA VAL A 335 -0.72 -6.98 -0.04
C VAL A 335 0.66 -6.68 0.54
N GLY A 336 1.71 -7.32 -0.01
CA GLY A 336 3.09 -7.07 0.40
C GLY A 336 3.51 -5.61 0.20
N ARG A 337 3.23 -5.03 -0.98
CA ARG A 337 3.54 -3.62 -1.26
C ARG A 337 2.83 -2.65 -0.33
N GLN A 338 1.54 -2.83 -0.07
CA GLN A 338 0.78 -1.97 0.83
C GLN A 338 1.23 -2.12 2.29
N THR A 339 1.65 -3.32 2.67
CA THR A 339 2.23 -3.60 4.00
C THR A 339 3.51 -2.80 4.20
N THR A 340 4.42 -2.80 3.23
CA THR A 340 5.65 -2.00 3.30
C THR A 340 5.36 -0.49 3.30
N ARG A 341 4.41 -0.03 2.47
CA ARG A 341 3.99 1.38 2.44
C ARG A 341 3.41 1.83 3.77
N SER A 342 2.60 0.99 4.41
CA SER A 342 2.04 1.23 5.75
C SER A 342 3.14 1.53 6.77
N VAL A 343 4.19 0.70 6.82
CA VAL A 343 5.30 0.89 7.77
C VAL A 343 6.03 2.20 7.50
N VAL A 344 6.42 2.46 6.26
CA VAL A 344 7.19 3.67 5.90
C VAL A 344 6.37 4.93 6.19
N GLN A 345 5.10 4.97 5.80
CA GLN A 345 4.23 6.12 6.06
C GLN A 345 3.96 6.32 7.56
N SER A 346 3.74 5.24 8.30
CA SER A 346 3.52 5.32 9.75
C SER A 346 4.74 5.90 10.46
N ILE A 347 5.95 5.42 10.15
CA ILE A 347 7.19 5.92 10.75
C ILE A 347 7.40 7.39 10.38
N PHE A 348 7.22 7.76 9.11
CA PHE A 348 7.35 9.15 8.68
C PHE A 348 6.39 10.08 9.42
N LEU A 349 5.10 9.74 9.46
CA LEU A 349 4.08 10.55 10.13
C LEU A 349 4.30 10.62 11.65
N VAL A 350 4.76 9.54 12.28
CA VAL A 350 5.12 9.54 13.70
C VAL A 350 6.28 10.48 13.97
N ILE A 351 7.35 10.45 13.16
CA ILE A 351 8.51 11.35 13.32
C ILE A 351 8.09 12.82 13.14
N VAL A 352 7.26 13.11 12.13
CA VAL A 352 6.73 14.46 11.91
C VAL A 352 5.87 14.90 13.11
N ALA A 353 4.99 14.03 13.60
CA ALA A 353 4.16 14.32 14.77
C ALA A 353 5.02 14.54 16.02
N ASP A 354 6.06 13.74 16.23
CA ASP A 354 7.00 13.88 17.35
C ASP A 354 7.71 15.24 17.31
N ALA A 355 8.24 15.64 16.15
CA ALA A 355 8.86 16.95 15.96
C ALA A 355 7.89 18.10 16.26
N LEU A 356 6.63 18.00 15.80
CA LEU A 356 5.60 18.99 16.09
C LEU A 356 5.27 19.06 17.59
N PHE A 357 5.16 17.92 18.27
CA PHE A 357 4.95 17.89 19.72
C PHE A 357 6.14 18.47 20.47
N SER A 358 7.37 18.13 20.10
CA SER A 358 8.56 18.65 20.77
C SER A 358 8.70 20.17 20.61
N ILE A 359 8.36 20.73 19.44
CA ILE A 359 8.28 22.19 19.24
C ILE A 359 7.14 22.79 20.08
N ALA A 360 5.96 22.19 20.07
CA ALA A 360 4.80 22.71 20.79
C ALA A 360 5.00 22.70 22.32
N PHE A 361 5.54 21.61 22.88
CA PHE A 361 5.83 21.53 24.31
C PHE A 361 6.97 22.46 24.72
N SER A 362 8.01 22.59 23.89
CA SER A 362 9.06 23.59 24.13
C SER A 362 8.53 25.02 24.10
N ALA A 363 7.54 25.34 23.25
CA ALA A 363 6.93 26.67 23.20
C ALA A 363 5.98 26.94 24.39
N LEU A 364 5.52 25.89 25.08
CA LEU A 364 4.66 25.96 26.26
C LEU A 364 5.43 25.83 27.58
N ASP A 365 6.77 25.85 27.54
CA ASP A 365 7.67 25.62 28.68
C ASP A 365 7.39 24.29 29.45
N LEU A 366 7.01 23.24 28.71
CA LEU A 366 6.69 21.89 29.24
C LEU A 366 7.81 20.86 28.96
#